data_AF-A0A819V3I6-F1
#
_entry.id   AF-A0A819V3I6-F1
#
_cell.length_a   1.000
_cell.length_b   1.000
_cell.length_c   1.000
_cell.angle_alpha   90.00
_cell.angle_beta   90.00
_cell.angle_gamma   90.00
#
_symmetry.space_group_name_H-M   'P 1'
#
loop_
_entity.id
_entity.type
_entity.pdbx_description
1 polymer ?
#
loop_
_entity_poly.entity_id
_entity_poly.type
_entity_poly.pdbx_seq_one_letter_code
_entity_poly.pdbx_strand_id
1 'polypeptide(L)'
;MLGASSGSISVDLQTIPNEPIRFMADPTERNRLEDGIIAWTWKKFIDNSSNPYELVLMPMTKASIRAMDAVQQFAAQLGIPVPETFVISGASKRGWTTWTTAAVDNVRVIGAIPIVMDMANFQKSLHHHFRVSK
;
A
#
# COMPACT_ATOMS: atom_id res chain seq x y z
N MET A 1 3.63 16.19 14.07
CA MET A 1 4.63 16.93 14.86
C MET A 1 5.94 16.15 15.15
N LEU A 2 6.20 14.98 14.55
CA LEU A 2 7.49 14.29 14.72
C LEU A 2 8.59 14.75 13.74
N GLY A 3 8.24 15.06 12.48
CA GLY A 3 9.23 15.48 11.48
C GLY A 3 9.86 16.85 11.72
N ALA A 4 9.12 17.79 12.34
CA ALA A 4 9.60 19.15 12.57
C ALA A 4 10.76 19.23 13.58
N SER A 5 10.82 18.31 14.55
CA SER A 5 11.89 18.27 15.56
C SER A 5 13.09 17.43 15.14
N SER A 6 12.93 16.50 14.18
CA SER A 6 14.00 15.60 13.72
C SER A 6 14.72 16.11 12.47
N GLY A 7 14.21 17.16 11.82
CA GLY A 7 14.70 17.61 10.51
C GLY A 7 14.31 16.67 9.36
N SER A 8 13.38 15.74 9.58
CA SER A 8 12.95 14.76 8.57
C SER A 8 11.90 15.34 7.62
N ILE A 9 12.05 15.04 6.33
CA ILE A 9 11.01 15.32 5.33
C ILE A 9 9.78 14.46 5.65
N SER A 10 8.62 15.12 5.81
CA SER A 10 7.35 14.45 6.07
C SER A 10 6.45 14.55 4.85
N VAL A 11 5.90 13.43 4.39
CA VAL A 11 5.11 13.32 3.16
C VAL A 11 3.86 12.52 3.47
N ASP A 12 2.72 13.01 2.99
CA ASP A 12 1.45 12.31 3.05
C ASP A 12 1.02 11.92 1.63
N LEU A 13 0.94 10.60 1.38
CA LEU A 13 0.51 10.06 0.10
C LEU A 13 -0.98 9.68 0.19
N GLN A 14 -1.81 10.48 -0.46
CA GLN A 14 -3.25 10.26 -0.51
C GLN A 14 -3.66 9.52 -1.79
N THR A 15 -4.96 9.21 -1.88
CA THR A 15 -5.61 8.71 -3.11
C THR A 15 -4.98 7.45 -3.72
N ILE A 16 -4.46 6.54 -2.88
CA ILE A 16 -4.01 5.21 -3.29
C ILE A 16 -4.82 4.09 -2.59
N PRO A 17 -5.68 3.32 -3.29
CA PRO A 17 -6.04 3.51 -4.70
C PRO A 17 -6.89 4.77 -4.86
N ASN A 18 -6.88 5.34 -6.07
CA ASN A 18 -7.77 6.44 -6.41
C ASN A 18 -9.20 5.89 -6.49
N GLU A 19 -10.17 6.59 -5.91
CA GLU A 19 -11.54 6.12 -5.80
C GLU A 19 -12.54 7.29 -5.96
N PRO A 20 -13.77 7.03 -6.44
CA PRO A 20 -14.33 5.73 -6.84
C PRO A 20 -13.79 5.22 -8.18
N ILE A 21 -13.88 3.90 -8.40
CA ILE A 21 -13.59 3.26 -9.70
C ILE A 21 -14.80 2.46 -10.20
N ARG A 22 -15.14 2.63 -11.48
CA ARG A 22 -16.05 1.74 -12.22
C ARG A 22 -15.22 0.82 -13.12
N PHE A 23 -15.36 -0.48 -12.95
CA PHE A 23 -14.70 -1.47 -13.80
C PHE A 23 -15.61 -1.85 -14.96
N MET A 24 -15.13 -1.72 -16.20
CA MET A 24 -15.91 -2.08 -17.39
C MET A 24 -16.33 -3.56 -17.43
N ALA A 25 -15.52 -4.43 -16.81
CA ALA A 25 -15.81 -5.86 -16.71
C ALA A 25 -16.76 -6.22 -15.54
N ASP A 26 -17.20 -5.23 -14.75
CA ASP A 26 -18.16 -5.45 -13.68
C ASP A 26 -19.59 -5.32 -14.21
N PRO A 27 -20.37 -6.42 -14.29
CA PRO A 27 -21.73 -6.39 -14.82
C PRO A 27 -22.70 -5.59 -13.95
N THR A 28 -22.33 -5.30 -12.69
CA THR A 28 -23.15 -4.44 -11.82
C THR A 28 -22.99 -2.96 -12.15
N GLU A 29 -22.01 -2.59 -12.98
CA GLU A 29 -21.74 -1.24 -13.46
C GLU A 29 -21.54 -0.17 -12.36
N ARG A 30 -21.38 -0.60 -11.11
CA ARG A 30 -21.36 0.30 -9.96
C ARG A 30 -19.99 0.94 -9.79
N ASN A 31 -20.02 2.15 -9.23
CA ASN A 31 -18.85 2.78 -8.64
C ASN A 31 -18.46 2.02 -7.38
N ARG A 32 -17.20 1.62 -7.29
CA ARG A 32 -16.62 0.94 -6.13
C ARG A 32 -15.73 1.90 -5.37
N LEU A 33 -15.94 1.92 -4.06
CA LEU A 33 -15.01 2.47 -3.09
C LEU A 33 -13.96 1.41 -2.72
N GLU A 34 -13.00 1.77 -1.89
CA GLU A 34 -11.77 1.04 -1.59
C GLU A 34 -11.99 -0.45 -1.33
N ASP A 35 -12.85 -0.79 -0.37
CA ASP A 35 -13.17 -2.19 -0.05
C ASP A 35 -13.77 -2.93 -1.25
N GLY A 36 -14.63 -2.25 -2.01
CA GLY A 36 -15.23 -2.78 -3.21
C GLY A 36 -14.23 -3.01 -4.33
N ILE A 37 -13.22 -2.15 -4.47
CA ILE A 37 -12.12 -2.25 -5.44
C ILE A 37 -11.24 -3.45 -5.09
N ILE A 38 -10.82 -3.57 -3.83
CA ILE A 38 -9.99 -4.68 -3.36
C ILE A 38 -10.73 -6.01 -3.52
N ALA A 39 -11.99 -6.10 -3.08
CA ALA A 39 -12.78 -7.32 -3.22
C ALA A 39 -12.97 -7.71 -4.70
N TRP A 40 -13.23 -6.74 -5.57
CA TRP A 40 -13.39 -6.99 -7.01
C TRP A 40 -12.12 -7.53 -7.66
N THR A 41 -10.97 -6.91 -7.37
CA THR A 41 -9.69 -7.34 -7.93
C THR A 41 -9.23 -8.69 -7.40
N TRP A 42 -9.49 -9.00 -6.12
CA TRP A 42 -9.29 -10.34 -5.58
C TRP A 42 -10.20 -11.38 -6.24
N LYS A 43 -11.48 -11.08 -6.45
CA LYS A 43 -12.39 -11.98 -7.18
C LYS A 43 -11.83 -12.32 -8.56
N LYS A 44 -11.43 -11.31 -9.33
CA LYS A 44 -10.84 -11.47 -10.67
C LYS A 44 -9.58 -12.34 -10.64
N PHE A 45 -8.72 -12.14 -9.64
CA PHE A 45 -7.51 -12.93 -9.45
C PHE A 45 -7.80 -14.38 -9.03
N ILE A 46 -8.82 -14.64 -8.20
CA ILE A 46 -9.20 -16.00 -7.81
C ILE A 46 -9.82 -16.76 -8.99
N ASP A 47 -10.66 -16.07 -9.78
CA ASP A 47 -11.24 -16.64 -11.00
C ASP A 47 -10.17 -16.98 -12.06
N ASN A 48 -9.08 -16.20 -12.12
CA ASN A 48 -7.91 -16.47 -12.96
C ASN A 48 -6.62 -15.96 -12.30
N SER A 49 -5.90 -16.87 -11.63
CA SER A 49 -4.70 -16.55 -10.84
C SER A 49 -3.41 -16.45 -11.65
N SER A 50 -3.46 -16.61 -12.97
CA SER A 50 -2.28 -16.49 -13.84
C SER A 50 -1.74 -15.06 -13.94
N ASN A 51 -2.58 -14.04 -13.68
CA ASN A 51 -2.22 -12.64 -13.82
C ASN A 51 -2.24 -11.90 -12.47
N PRO A 52 -1.11 -11.78 -11.76
CA PRO A 52 -1.05 -11.05 -10.48
C PRO A 52 -1.31 -9.55 -10.62
N TYR A 53 -1.24 -8.98 -11.84
CA TYR A 53 -1.53 -7.56 -12.07
C TYR A 53 -3.01 -7.20 -11.94
N GLU A 54 -3.91 -8.19 -11.82
CA GLU A 54 -5.31 -7.95 -11.48
C GLU A 54 -5.47 -7.34 -10.08
N LEU A 55 -4.57 -7.67 -9.14
CA LEU A 55 -4.65 -7.20 -7.76
C LEU A 55 -4.30 -5.72 -7.65
N VAL A 56 -5.24 -4.91 -7.15
CA VAL A 56 -5.04 -3.45 -6.92
C VAL A 56 -3.86 -3.15 -5.99
N LEU A 57 -3.47 -4.11 -5.16
CA LEU A 57 -2.31 -3.98 -4.27
C LEU A 57 -1.01 -3.72 -5.06
N MET A 58 -0.88 -4.24 -6.28
CA MET A 58 0.30 -4.05 -7.13
C MET A 58 0.48 -2.58 -7.53
N PRO A 59 -0.50 -1.89 -8.16
CA PRO A 59 -0.38 -0.46 -8.44
C PRO A 59 -0.32 0.39 -7.18
N MET A 60 -0.98 0.02 -6.06
CA MET A 60 -0.82 0.74 -4.79
C MET A 60 0.63 0.71 -4.29
N THR A 61 1.27 -0.45 -4.33
CA THR A 61 2.68 -0.62 -3.95
C THR A 61 3.59 0.21 -4.86
N LYS A 62 3.37 0.12 -6.17
CA LYS A 62 4.13 0.90 -7.15
C LYS A 62 3.98 2.41 -6.93
N ALA A 63 2.77 2.89 -6.63
CA ALA A 63 2.52 4.29 -6.34
C ALA A 63 3.29 4.78 -5.10
N SER A 64 3.34 3.98 -4.03
CA SER A 64 4.13 4.28 -2.83
C SER A 64 5.63 4.39 -3.13
N ILE A 65 6.17 3.49 -3.97
CA ILE A 65 7.57 3.56 -4.41
C ILE A 65 7.82 4.82 -5.26
N ARG A 66 6.91 5.13 -6.19
CA ARG A 66 7.03 6.36 -7.00
C ARG A 66 6.90 7.64 -6.19
N ALA A 67 6.16 7.62 -5.07
CA ALA A 67 6.14 8.74 -4.15
C ALA A 67 7.52 8.97 -3.52
N MET A 68 8.24 7.91 -3.15
CA MET A 68 9.63 8.05 -2.65
C MET A 68 10.54 8.65 -3.72
N ASP A 69 10.44 8.20 -4.98
CA ASP A 69 11.19 8.78 -6.10
C ASP A 69 10.88 10.28 -6.27
N ALA A 70 9.60 10.65 -6.22
CA ALA A 70 9.16 12.04 -6.36
C ALA A 70 9.70 12.92 -5.22
N VAL A 71 9.73 12.40 -3.99
CA VAL A 71 10.29 13.10 -2.83
C VAL A 71 11.78 13.37 -3.00
N GLN A 72 12.56 12.37 -3.46
CA GLN A 72 13.99 12.54 -3.71
C GLN A 72 14.25 13.57 -4.81
N GLN A 73 13.49 13.49 -5.92
CA GLN A 73 13.59 14.44 -7.02
C GLN A 73 13.24 15.86 -6.57
N PHE A 74 12.17 16.02 -5.81
CA PHE A 74 11.73 17.32 -5.33
C PHE A 74 12.70 17.92 -4.30
N ALA A 75 13.24 17.12 -3.39
CA ALA A 75 14.28 17.55 -2.46
C ALA A 75 15.52 18.09 -3.18
N ALA A 76 15.97 17.38 -4.23
CA ALA A 76 17.09 17.82 -5.07
C ALA A 76 16.80 19.16 -5.76
N GLN A 77 15.57 19.33 -6.29
CA GLN A 77 15.15 20.60 -6.92
C GLN A 77 15.12 21.77 -5.95
N LEU A 78 14.76 21.52 -4.68
CA LEU A 78 14.78 22.55 -3.63
C LEU A 78 16.18 22.84 -3.08
N GLY A 79 17.21 22.06 -3.48
CA GLY A 79 18.57 22.20 -2.95
C GLY A 79 18.71 21.80 -1.48
N ILE A 80 17.78 20.99 -0.96
CA ILE A 80 17.84 20.46 0.40
C ILE A 80 18.46 19.04 0.40
N PRO A 81 18.91 18.51 1.55
CA PRO A 81 19.42 17.14 1.62
C PRO A 81 18.40 16.12 1.07
N VAL A 82 18.86 15.31 0.11
CA VAL A 82 18.03 14.26 -0.51
C VAL A 82 17.94 13.07 0.45
N PRO A 83 16.73 12.58 0.79
CA PRO A 83 16.59 11.44 1.67
C PRO A 83 17.03 10.15 0.97
N GLU A 84 17.90 9.38 1.60
CA GLU A 84 18.35 8.07 1.08
C GLU A 84 17.50 6.91 1.62
N THR A 85 16.89 7.11 2.79
CA THR A 85 16.14 6.09 3.51
C THR A 85 14.78 6.61 3.94
N PHE A 86 13.83 5.67 4.10
CA PHE A 86 12.44 5.97 4.38
C PHE A 86 11.91 5.09 5.52
N VAL A 87 11.11 5.69 6.38
CA VAL A 87 10.20 5.00 7.28
C VAL A 87 8.80 5.20 6.74
N ILE A 88 8.08 4.12 6.48
CA ILE A 88 6.75 4.14 5.86
C ILE A 88 5.68 3.66 6.84
N SER A 89 4.49 4.25 6.75
CA SER A 89 3.33 3.83 7.54
C SER A 89 2.05 3.92 6.73
N GLY A 90 1.04 3.16 7.13
CA GLY A 90 -0.26 3.15 6.47
C GLY A 90 -1.28 2.37 7.28
N ALA A 91 -2.52 2.86 7.32
CA ALA A 91 -3.60 2.22 8.06
C ALA A 91 -4.53 1.39 7.17
N SER A 92 -5.06 0.31 7.75
CA SER A 92 -6.07 -0.53 7.11
C SER A 92 -5.54 -1.13 5.80
N LYS A 93 -6.09 -0.76 4.65
CA LYS A 93 -5.65 -1.24 3.34
C LYS A 93 -4.26 -0.73 2.99
N ARG A 94 -3.93 0.49 3.42
CA ARG A 94 -2.59 1.04 3.27
C ARG A 94 -1.60 0.32 4.19
N GLY A 95 -2.06 -0.36 5.25
CA GLY A 95 -1.24 -1.27 6.04
C GLY A 95 -0.75 -2.49 5.23
N TRP A 96 -1.55 -3.01 4.31
CA TRP A 96 -1.09 -4.03 3.34
C TRP A 96 -0.04 -3.43 2.41
N THR A 97 -0.30 -2.24 1.88
CA THR A 97 0.64 -1.52 1.02
C THR A 97 1.96 -1.22 1.73
N THR A 98 1.94 -0.96 3.05
CA THR A 98 3.16 -0.77 3.85
C THR A 98 4.01 -2.03 3.82
N TRP A 99 3.42 -3.21 4.05
CA TRP A 99 4.15 -4.48 3.98
C TRP A 99 4.73 -4.75 2.58
N THR A 100 3.93 -4.60 1.53
CA THR A 100 4.40 -4.88 0.17
C THR A 100 5.42 -3.87 -0.32
N THR A 101 5.30 -2.60 0.05
CA THR A 101 6.30 -1.57 -0.27
C THR A 101 7.64 -1.89 0.39
N ALA A 102 7.64 -2.25 1.67
CA ALA A 102 8.85 -2.66 2.37
C ALA A 102 9.48 -3.94 1.78
N ALA A 103 8.64 -4.89 1.34
CA ALA A 103 9.13 -6.12 0.70
C ALA A 103 9.77 -5.87 -0.67
N VAL A 104 9.21 -4.95 -1.46
CA VAL A 104 9.70 -4.64 -2.82
C VAL A 104 10.91 -3.70 -2.81
N ASP A 105 10.90 -2.68 -1.95
CA ASP A 105 11.96 -1.67 -1.86
C ASP A 105 12.68 -1.73 -0.51
N ASN A 106 13.21 -2.91 -0.20
CA ASN A 106 13.89 -3.21 1.05
C ASN A 106 15.25 -2.50 1.21
N VAL A 107 15.75 -1.86 0.16
CA VAL A 107 17.01 -1.11 0.18
C VAL A 107 16.79 0.30 0.74
N ARG A 108 15.70 0.97 0.34
CA ARG A 108 15.39 2.33 0.81
C ARG A 108 14.50 2.34 2.05
N VAL A 109 13.66 1.33 2.24
CA VAL A 109 12.76 1.25 3.41
C VAL A 109 13.48 0.63 4.60
N ILE A 110 13.82 1.46 5.60
CA ILE A 110 14.52 1.04 6.83
C ILE A 110 13.56 0.81 8.00
N GLY A 111 12.28 1.16 7.86
CA GLY A 111 11.24 0.95 8.86
C GLY A 111 9.86 0.91 8.24
N ALA A 112 9.04 -0.03 8.71
CA ALA A 112 7.66 -0.21 8.24
C ALA A 112 6.70 -0.26 9.44
N ILE A 113 5.65 0.56 9.40
CA ILE A 113 4.65 0.69 10.47
C ILE A 113 3.26 0.43 9.87
N PRO A 114 2.89 -0.85 9.65
CA PRO A 114 1.58 -1.23 9.13
C PRO A 114 0.53 -1.13 10.24
N ILE A 115 -0.35 -0.14 10.15
CA ILE A 115 -1.37 0.14 11.17
C ILE A 115 -2.63 -0.68 10.85
N VAL A 116 -3.19 -1.31 11.89
CA VAL A 116 -4.32 -2.25 11.79
C VAL A 116 -4.05 -3.45 10.86
N MET A 117 -2.77 -3.77 10.59
CA MET A 117 -2.34 -4.89 9.76
C MET A 117 -1.05 -5.53 10.29
N ASP A 118 -1.07 -5.98 11.54
CA ASP A 118 0.06 -6.57 12.27
C ASP A 118 0.32 -8.06 11.97
N MET A 119 -0.32 -8.61 10.93
CA MET A 119 -0.21 -10.03 10.58
C MET A 119 1.06 -10.34 9.78
N ALA A 120 2.21 -10.39 10.46
CA ALA A 120 3.49 -10.80 9.85
C ALA A 120 3.47 -12.25 9.29
N ASN A 121 2.66 -13.15 9.87
CA ASN A 121 2.40 -14.48 9.32
C ASN A 121 0.91 -14.66 9.02
N PHE A 122 0.49 -14.09 7.90
CA PHE A 122 -0.90 -14.01 7.48
C PHE A 122 -1.60 -15.39 7.49
N GLN A 123 -0.96 -16.44 6.95
CA GLN A 123 -1.55 -17.77 6.87
C GLN A 123 -1.81 -18.37 8.26
N LYS A 124 -0.80 -18.35 9.15
CA LYS A 124 -0.97 -18.89 10.52
C LYS A 124 -1.99 -18.09 11.31
N SER A 125 -1.98 -16.76 11.21
CA SER A 125 -2.93 -15.88 11.89
C SER A 125 -4.37 -16.16 11.43
N LEU A 126 -4.62 -16.25 10.13
CA LEU A 126 -5.97 -16.55 9.61
C LEU A 126 -6.45 -17.96 9.98
N HIS A 127 -5.59 -18.98 9.90
CA HIS A 127 -5.95 -20.33 10.36
C HIS A 127 -6.27 -20.36 11.85
N HIS A 128 -5.54 -19.59 12.67
CA HIS A 128 -5.83 -19.47 14.09
C HIS A 128 -7.19 -18.81 14.33
N HIS A 129 -7.47 -17.66 13.70
CA HIS A 129 -8.77 -16.99 13.78
C HIS A 129 -9.91 -17.94 13.39
N PHE A 130 -9.79 -18.65 12.27
CA PHE A 130 -10.80 -19.62 11.86
C PHE A 130 -11.02 -20.74 12.88
N ARG A 131 -9.95 -21.25 13.49
CA ARG A 131 -10.03 -22.34 14.48
C ARG A 131 -10.76 -21.93 15.76
N VAL A 132 -10.60 -20.69 16.22
CA VAL A 132 -11.18 -20.20 17.49
C VAL A 132 -12.51 -19.47 17.33
N SER A 133 -12.91 -19.14 16.09
CA SER A 133 -14.22 -18.57 15.76
C SER A 133 -15.33 -19.62 15.56
N LYS A 134 -15.05 -20.88 15.88
CA LYS A 134 -16.01 -21.98 15.98
C LYS A 134 -16.12 -22.42 17.43
#